data_AF-A0A067JGC7-F1
#
_entry.id   AF-A0A067JGC7-F1
#
_cell.length_a   1.000
_cell.length_b   1.000
_cell.length_c   1.000
_cell.angle_alpha   90.00
_cell.angle_beta   90.00
_cell.angle_gamma   90.00
#
_symmetry.space_group_name_H-M   'P 1'
#
loop_
_entity.id
_entity.type
_entity.pdbx_description
1 polymer ?
#
loop_
_entity_poly.entity_id
_entity_poly.type
_entity_poly.pdbx_seq_one_letter_code
_entity_poly.pdbx_strand_id
1 'polypeptide(L)'
;MEWWFIPVNVVLAATSGSLIGFLVAYIVRPPYPFFKFSIIQIGIGNIGNVPLVLIAALCRDKSNPFGDSEKCSVDGTAYISFGQWVGAIILYTYVFHMLAPPPEGSFDIEDGTLPIKNPPKDASPQQVPLLAPEEEVPVDSNVSKEGKIKKILVFLYEKLKLKQLLQPPIIASILAMFLGAVPFLKKLIFATDAPLYFFTDSCNILGEAMVPCILLALGGNLVDGPGSSKLGLRTTAAIIFGRLVLVPPVGLGIVLLADKLGFLPPGDKMFRFVLLLQHTMPTSILSGAVANLRGCGREAAAVLFWVHIFAIFSMAAWVVVYLNILF
;
A
#
# COMPACT_ATOMS: atom_id res chain seq x y z
N MET A 1 8.13 3.25 -23.51
CA MET A 1 7.34 2.80 -22.34
C MET A 1 8.08 1.65 -21.68
N GLU A 2 9.12 1.94 -20.90
CA GLU A 2 9.99 0.88 -20.35
C GLU A 2 9.61 0.50 -18.90
N TRP A 3 8.96 1.39 -18.15
CA TRP A 3 8.67 1.19 -16.71
C TRP A 3 7.26 0.70 -16.40
N TRP A 4 6.47 0.32 -17.42
CA TRP A 4 5.07 -0.09 -17.25
C TRP A 4 4.91 -1.31 -16.34
N PHE A 5 5.94 -2.16 -16.27
CA PHE A 5 5.91 -3.35 -15.44
C PHE A 5 6.00 -3.04 -13.94
N ILE A 6 6.49 -1.86 -13.52
CA ILE A 6 6.53 -1.48 -12.10
C ILE A 6 5.11 -1.45 -11.49
N PRO A 7 4.14 -0.69 -12.05
CA PRO A 7 2.73 -0.78 -11.65
C PRO A 7 2.17 -2.20 -11.61
N VAL A 8 2.47 -3.00 -12.64
CA VAL A 8 1.97 -4.37 -12.76
C VAL A 8 2.55 -5.26 -11.67
N ASN A 9 3.84 -5.15 -11.37
CA ASN A 9 4.49 -5.89 -10.30
C ASN A 9 3.89 -5.55 -8.93
N VAL A 10 3.53 -4.29 -8.67
CA VAL A 10 2.84 -3.89 -7.44
C VAL A 10 1.48 -4.59 -7.30
N VAL A 11 0.70 -4.67 -8.40
CA VAL A 11 -0.58 -5.39 -8.41
C VAL A 11 -0.36 -6.90 -8.23
N LEU A 12 0.62 -7.48 -8.92
CA LEU A 12 0.98 -8.90 -8.78
C LEU A 12 1.45 -9.23 -7.36
N ALA A 13 2.23 -8.36 -6.73
CA ALA A 13 2.67 -8.49 -5.35
C ALA A 13 1.49 -8.49 -4.37
N ALA A 14 0.57 -7.52 -4.52
CA ALA A 14 -0.60 -7.43 -3.66
C ALA A 14 -1.56 -8.62 -3.83
N THR A 15 -1.76 -9.08 -5.07
CA THR A 15 -2.63 -10.23 -5.38
C THR A 15 -2.03 -11.55 -4.89
N SER A 16 -0.79 -11.87 -5.28
CA SER A 16 -0.09 -13.09 -4.83
C SER A 16 0.10 -13.10 -3.32
N GLY A 17 0.50 -11.99 -2.71
CA GLY A 17 0.61 -11.84 -1.28
C GLY A 17 -0.74 -12.06 -0.56
N SER A 18 -1.84 -11.52 -1.10
CA SER A 18 -3.18 -11.73 -0.53
C SER A 18 -3.65 -13.17 -0.67
N LEU A 19 -3.30 -13.86 -1.75
CA LEU A 19 -3.58 -15.29 -1.91
C LEU A 19 -2.83 -16.13 -0.87
N ILE A 20 -1.54 -15.85 -0.66
CA ILE A 20 -0.74 -16.48 0.39
C ILE A 20 -1.34 -16.16 1.76
N GLY A 21 -1.70 -14.90 2.01
CA GLY A 21 -2.34 -14.47 3.23
C GLY A 21 -3.66 -15.20 3.51
N PHE A 22 -4.48 -15.41 2.47
CA PHE A 22 -5.72 -16.19 2.57
C PHE A 22 -5.44 -17.65 2.94
N LEU A 23 -4.48 -18.30 2.28
CA LEU A 23 -4.09 -19.68 2.60
C LEU A 23 -3.57 -19.81 4.03
N VAL A 24 -2.69 -18.91 4.46
CA VAL A 24 -2.15 -18.89 5.83
C VAL A 24 -3.26 -18.65 6.85
N ALA A 25 -4.14 -17.68 6.62
CA ALA A 25 -5.26 -17.39 7.51
C ALA A 25 -6.25 -18.56 7.58
N TYR A 26 -6.48 -19.27 6.47
CA TYR A 26 -7.33 -20.45 6.43
C TYR A 26 -6.78 -21.60 7.28
N ILE A 27 -5.47 -21.83 7.23
CA ILE A 27 -4.79 -22.89 8.01
C ILE A 27 -4.73 -22.54 9.49
N VAL A 28 -4.36 -21.30 9.81
CA VAL A 28 -4.10 -20.87 11.19
C VAL A 28 -5.37 -20.54 11.95
N ARG A 29 -6.42 -20.12 11.23
CA ARG A 29 -7.72 -19.72 11.76
C ARG A 29 -7.56 -18.62 12.83
N PRO A 30 -7.20 -17.40 12.41
CA PRO A 30 -7.06 -16.27 13.34
C PRO A 30 -8.36 -16.05 14.12
N PRO A 31 -8.28 -15.55 15.37
CA PRO A 31 -9.46 -15.24 16.16
C PRO A 31 -10.36 -14.24 15.42
N TYR A 32 -11.68 -14.38 15.60
CA TYR A 32 -12.63 -13.41 15.07
C TYR A 32 -12.40 -12.05 15.75
N PRO A 33 -12.47 -10.91 15.04
CA PRO A 33 -12.78 -10.71 13.61
C PRO A 33 -11.54 -10.53 12.69
N PHE A 34 -10.37 -11.07 13.06
CA PHE A 34 -9.08 -10.75 12.44
C PHE A 34 -8.70 -11.56 11.19
N PHE A 35 -9.65 -12.27 10.58
CA PHE A 35 -9.38 -13.05 9.36
C PHE A 35 -8.92 -12.16 8.19
N LYS A 36 -9.71 -11.15 7.84
CA LYS A 36 -9.36 -10.20 6.76
C LYS A 36 -8.12 -9.37 7.11
N PHE A 37 -7.98 -9.01 8.38
CA PHE A 37 -6.79 -8.33 8.88
C PHE A 37 -5.52 -9.14 8.60
N SER A 38 -5.52 -10.44 8.93
CA SER A 38 -4.35 -11.32 8.71
C SER A 38 -3.97 -11.42 7.23
N ILE A 39 -4.96 -11.49 6.34
CA ILE A 39 -4.74 -11.49 4.88
C ILE A 39 -4.03 -10.22 4.45
N ILE A 40 -4.51 -9.06 4.89
CA ILE A 40 -3.91 -7.76 4.53
C ILE A 40 -2.50 -7.63 5.08
N GLN A 41 -2.26 -8.03 6.33
CA GLN A 41 -0.94 -7.90 6.94
C GLN A 41 0.13 -8.77 6.24
N ILE A 42 -0.27 -9.92 5.67
CA ILE A 42 0.61 -10.75 4.84
C ILE A 42 0.70 -10.20 3.40
N GLY A 43 -0.43 -9.80 2.83
CA GLY A 43 -0.53 -9.49 1.42
C GLY A 43 0.04 -8.14 1.02
N ILE A 44 -0.03 -7.14 1.90
CA ILE A 44 0.33 -5.76 1.56
C ILE A 44 1.64 -5.38 2.21
N GLY A 45 2.67 -5.30 1.37
CA GLY A 45 4.01 -4.86 1.73
C GLY A 45 4.17 -3.35 1.80
N ASN A 46 5.21 -2.92 2.49
CA ASN A 46 5.66 -1.54 2.50
C ASN A 46 6.38 -1.20 1.19
N ILE A 47 5.63 -0.70 0.20
CA ILE A 47 6.14 -0.47 -1.16
C ILE A 47 7.05 0.77 -1.27
N GLY A 48 6.96 1.71 -0.33
CA GLY A 48 7.66 3.00 -0.42
C GLY A 48 8.71 3.18 0.66
N ASN A 49 8.25 3.23 1.91
CA ASN A 49 9.02 3.80 3.00
C ASN A 49 10.30 3.03 3.31
N VAL A 50 10.20 1.71 3.50
CA VAL A 50 11.37 0.86 3.80
C VAL A 50 12.28 0.69 2.56
N PRO A 51 11.76 0.44 1.34
CA PRO A 51 12.59 0.42 0.13
C PRO A 51 13.41 1.68 -0.09
N LEU A 52 12.83 2.87 0.10
CA LEU A 52 13.54 4.13 -0.12
C LEU A 52 14.73 4.28 0.84
N VAL A 53 14.52 3.98 2.12
CA VAL A 53 15.60 3.96 3.13
C VAL A 53 16.68 2.96 2.74
N LEU A 54 16.29 1.77 2.32
CA LEU A 54 17.23 0.70 1.96
C LEU A 54 18.07 1.06 0.73
N ILE A 55 17.46 1.60 -0.32
CA ILE A 55 18.17 2.05 -1.52
C ILE A 55 19.10 3.21 -1.19
N ALA A 56 18.65 4.19 -0.42
CA ALA A 56 19.51 5.32 0.00
C ALA A 56 20.73 4.83 0.79
N ALA A 57 20.55 3.86 1.70
CA ALA A 57 21.64 3.26 2.44
C ALA A 57 22.59 2.44 1.54
N LEU A 58 22.05 1.62 0.64
CA LEU A 58 22.83 0.76 -0.24
C LEU A 58 23.64 1.57 -1.26
N CYS A 59 23.04 2.57 -1.90
CA CYS A 59 23.69 3.40 -2.91
C CYS A 59 24.76 4.33 -2.32
N ARG A 60 24.67 4.66 -1.02
CA ARG A 60 25.69 5.45 -0.32
C ARG A 60 26.99 4.69 -0.11
N ASP A 61 26.96 3.36 -0.12
CA ASP A 61 28.16 2.54 -0.01
C ASP A 61 29.01 2.67 -1.28
N LYS A 62 30.31 2.94 -1.12
CA LYS A 62 31.26 3.02 -2.24
C LYS A 62 31.47 1.67 -2.93
N SER A 63 31.18 0.58 -2.23
CA SER A 63 31.26 -0.80 -2.73
C SER A 63 29.94 -1.31 -3.30
N ASN A 64 28.95 -0.45 -3.51
CA ASN A 64 27.67 -0.86 -4.06
C ASN A 64 27.83 -1.49 -5.46
N PRO A 65 27.08 -2.56 -5.77
CA PRO A 65 27.24 -3.28 -7.03
C PRO A 65 26.54 -2.59 -8.22
N PHE A 66 25.75 -1.53 -7.98
CA PHE A 66 24.98 -0.83 -9.00
C PHE A 66 25.76 0.30 -9.70
N GLY A 67 27.02 0.50 -9.32
CA GLY A 67 27.94 1.43 -9.95
C GLY A 67 27.98 2.78 -9.25
N ASP A 68 27.78 3.85 -10.02
CA ASP A 68 27.82 5.21 -9.50
C ASP A 68 26.73 5.45 -8.44
N SER A 69 27.14 6.00 -7.29
CA SER A 69 26.25 6.20 -6.13
C SER A 69 25.11 7.17 -6.41
N GLU A 70 25.35 8.23 -7.19
CA GLU A 70 24.33 9.22 -7.52
C GLU A 70 23.30 8.60 -8.46
N LYS A 71 23.78 7.94 -9.53
CA LYS A 71 22.90 7.23 -10.46
C LYS A 71 22.08 6.14 -9.78
N CYS A 72 22.70 5.33 -8.92
CA CYS A 72 22.04 4.29 -8.13
C CYS A 72 20.88 4.87 -7.31
N SER A 73 21.14 5.98 -6.60
CA SER A 73 20.15 6.64 -5.75
C SER A 73 19.00 7.23 -6.57
N VAL A 74 19.31 7.92 -7.67
CA VAL A 74 18.33 8.55 -8.56
C VAL A 74 17.43 7.49 -9.21
N ASP A 75 18.01 6.47 -9.84
CA ASP A 75 17.27 5.44 -10.55
C ASP A 75 16.44 4.59 -9.57
N GLY A 76 17.03 4.16 -8.44
CA GLY A 76 16.33 3.38 -7.42
C GLY A 76 15.16 4.15 -6.79
N THR A 77 15.37 5.43 -6.46
CA THR A 77 14.31 6.31 -5.93
C THR A 77 13.21 6.53 -6.95
N ALA A 78 13.55 6.76 -8.22
CA ALA A 78 12.59 6.95 -9.29
C ALA A 78 11.70 5.70 -9.48
N TYR A 79 12.30 4.50 -9.53
CA TYR A 79 11.55 3.26 -9.73
C TYR A 79 10.61 2.95 -8.56
N ILE A 80 11.08 3.11 -7.31
CA ILE A 80 10.23 2.93 -6.13
C ILE A 80 9.08 3.94 -6.16
N SER A 81 9.38 5.21 -6.38
CA SER A 81 8.38 6.28 -6.36
C SER A 81 7.32 6.11 -7.44
N PHE A 82 7.73 5.64 -8.62
CA PHE A 82 6.82 5.33 -9.71
C PHE A 82 5.85 4.18 -9.38
N GLY A 83 6.18 3.29 -8.45
CA GLY A 83 5.27 2.24 -7.96
C GLY A 83 4.31 2.69 -6.85
N GLN A 84 4.64 3.76 -6.11
CA GLN A 84 3.91 4.16 -4.90
C GLN A 84 2.46 4.57 -5.17
N TRP A 85 2.16 5.22 -6.30
CA TRP A 85 0.80 5.66 -6.61
C TRP A 85 -0.18 4.48 -6.77
N VAL A 86 0.28 3.35 -7.31
CA VAL A 86 -0.51 2.10 -7.38
C VAL A 86 -0.73 1.54 -5.98
N GLY A 87 0.31 1.56 -5.14
CA GLY A 87 0.20 1.20 -3.73
C GLY A 87 -0.86 2.02 -2.99
N ALA A 88 -0.94 3.33 -3.25
CA ALA A 88 -1.98 4.19 -2.72
C ALA A 88 -3.38 3.77 -3.20
N ILE A 89 -3.57 3.52 -4.50
CA ILE A 89 -4.85 3.02 -5.02
C ILE A 89 -5.26 1.73 -4.31
N ILE A 90 -4.35 0.75 -4.19
CA ILE A 90 -4.62 -0.52 -3.51
C ILE A 90 -4.98 -0.30 -2.04
N LEU A 91 -4.27 0.60 -1.34
CA LEU A 91 -4.54 0.89 0.05
C LEU A 91 -5.98 1.40 0.25
N TYR A 92 -6.42 2.34 -0.57
CA TYR A 92 -7.71 3.00 -0.31
C TYR A 92 -8.91 2.34 -0.97
N THR A 93 -8.70 1.51 -1.98
CA THR A 93 -9.76 0.70 -2.61
C THR A 93 -9.87 -0.68 -1.99
N TYR A 94 -8.75 -1.39 -1.81
CA TYR A 94 -8.74 -2.77 -1.33
C TYR A 94 -8.54 -2.86 0.18
N VAL A 95 -7.46 -2.29 0.72
CA VAL A 95 -7.15 -2.43 2.16
C VAL A 95 -8.22 -1.76 3.02
N PHE A 96 -8.63 -0.55 2.67
CA PHE A 96 -9.67 0.17 3.38
C PHE A 96 -10.99 -0.61 3.42
N HIS A 97 -11.35 -1.31 2.35
CA HIS A 97 -12.55 -2.15 2.31
C HIS A 97 -12.39 -3.47 3.07
N MET A 98 -11.22 -4.10 3.00
CA MET A 98 -10.94 -5.36 3.71
C MET A 98 -10.86 -5.18 5.23
N LEU A 99 -10.39 -4.01 5.69
CA LEU A 99 -10.34 -3.64 7.10
C LEU A 99 -11.62 -2.95 7.59
N ALA A 100 -12.73 -3.07 6.85
CA ALA A 100 -14.00 -2.57 7.36
C ALA A 100 -14.39 -3.31 8.66
N PRO A 101 -14.94 -2.59 9.66
CA PRO A 101 -15.34 -3.21 10.92
C PRO A 101 -16.40 -4.29 10.69
N PRO A 102 -16.45 -5.29 11.57
CA PRO A 102 -17.46 -6.34 11.49
C PRO A 102 -18.87 -5.76 11.66
N PRO A 103 -19.92 -6.50 11.27
CA PRO A 103 -21.32 -6.04 11.38
C PRO A 103 -21.74 -5.66 12.80
N GLU A 104 -21.06 -6.19 13.84
CA GLU A 104 -21.30 -5.84 15.24
C GLU A 104 -20.79 -4.45 15.66
N GLY A 105 -20.16 -3.70 14.75
CA GLY A 105 -19.87 -2.27 14.93
C GLY A 105 -18.46 -1.93 15.45
N SER A 106 -17.71 -2.87 16.03
CA SER A 106 -16.31 -2.63 16.43
C SER A 106 -15.47 -3.92 16.42
N PHE A 107 -14.14 -3.77 16.37
CA PHE A 107 -13.19 -4.88 16.60
C PHE A 107 -13.05 -5.23 18.10
N ASP A 108 -13.65 -4.42 18.97
CA ASP A 108 -13.70 -4.63 20.41
C ASP A 108 -14.95 -5.44 20.79
N ILE A 109 -14.87 -6.73 20.54
CA ILE A 109 -15.83 -7.68 21.10
C ILE A 109 -15.38 -7.88 22.55
N GLU A 110 -16.20 -7.44 23.51
CA GLU A 110 -16.03 -7.81 24.91
C GLU A 110 -16.18 -9.33 25.03
N ASP A 111 -15.20 -10.00 25.66
CA ASP A 111 -15.24 -11.43 25.96
C ASP A 111 -16.41 -11.71 26.91
N GLY A 112 -17.61 -11.91 26.36
CA GLY A 112 -18.81 -11.92 27.19
C GLY A 112 -20.11 -12.38 26.56
N THR A 113 -20.16 -12.88 25.33
CA THR A 113 -21.27 -13.75 24.87
C THR A 113 -20.97 -14.33 23.48
N LEU A 114 -20.64 -15.62 23.42
CA LEU A 114 -20.73 -16.38 22.18
C LEU A 114 -22.19 -16.82 22.01
N PRO A 115 -22.95 -16.34 21.00
CA PRO A 115 -24.26 -16.91 20.73
C PRO A 115 -24.05 -18.22 19.98
N ILE A 116 -24.24 -19.32 20.70
CA ILE A 116 -24.50 -20.63 20.10
C ILE A 116 -25.74 -20.49 19.21
N LYS A 117 -25.57 -20.90 17.95
CA LYS A 117 -26.58 -21.04 16.90
C LYS A 117 -27.94 -21.53 17.43
N ASN A 118 -28.99 -20.72 17.25
CA ASN A 118 -30.34 -21.12 16.81
C ASN A 118 -31.16 -19.88 16.41
N PRO A 119 -31.96 -19.91 15.33
CA PRO A 119 -32.75 -18.77 14.90
C PRO A 119 -34.12 -18.74 15.61
N PRO A 120 -34.61 -17.56 15.98
CA PRO A 120 -36.05 -17.31 15.89
C PRO A 120 -36.38 -16.10 15.02
N LYS A 121 -37.47 -16.29 14.27
CA LYS A 121 -38.24 -15.29 13.54
C LYS A 121 -38.83 -14.26 14.50
N ASP A 122 -38.71 -12.97 14.19
CA ASP A 122 -39.82 -12.10 13.77
C ASP A 122 -39.43 -10.61 13.88
N ALA A 123 -40.02 -9.82 13.00
CA ALA A 123 -39.57 -8.50 12.57
C ALA A 123 -39.96 -7.35 13.52
N SER A 124 -39.12 -6.31 13.58
CA SER A 124 -39.45 -4.94 13.12
C SER A 124 -38.28 -3.95 13.36
N PRO A 125 -38.11 -2.91 12.52
CA PRO A 125 -36.91 -2.08 12.48
C PRO A 125 -37.08 -0.78 13.28
N GLN A 126 -36.17 -0.48 14.21
CA GLN A 126 -36.12 0.82 14.90
C GLN A 126 -35.21 1.82 14.18
N GLN A 127 -35.77 3.02 14.03
CA GLN A 127 -35.36 4.15 13.21
C GLN A 127 -34.06 4.84 13.63
N VAL A 128 -33.33 5.34 12.64
CA VAL A 128 -32.33 6.41 12.79
C VAL A 128 -33.03 7.77 12.61
N PRO A 129 -32.80 8.81 13.45
CA PRO A 129 -33.55 10.07 13.37
C PRO A 129 -33.18 10.96 12.18
N LEU A 130 -34.24 11.60 11.67
CA LEU A 130 -34.35 12.57 10.59
C LEU A 130 -33.57 13.88 10.79
N LEU A 131 -33.06 14.42 9.68
CA LEU A 131 -33.25 15.83 9.33
C LEU A 131 -33.58 15.92 7.83
N ALA A 132 -34.87 16.09 7.53
CA ALA A 132 -35.37 16.71 6.31
C ALA A 132 -35.98 18.07 6.70
N PRO A 133 -36.02 19.03 5.78
CA PRO A 133 -37.34 19.46 5.32
C PRO A 133 -37.56 19.18 3.83
N GLU A 134 -38.77 18.71 3.54
CA GLU A 134 -39.36 18.58 2.20
C GLU A 134 -39.56 19.94 1.54
N GLU A 135 -39.52 19.97 0.21
CA GLU A 135 -40.50 20.66 -0.63
C GLU A 135 -40.45 20.04 -2.05
N GLU A 136 -41.56 19.41 -2.47
CA GLU A 136 -41.84 19.00 -3.85
C GLU A 136 -42.31 20.22 -4.67
N VAL A 137 -42.02 20.34 -5.98
CA VAL A 137 -42.92 20.10 -7.16
C VAL A 137 -42.36 21.03 -8.29
N PRO A 138 -42.63 20.88 -9.63
CA PRO A 138 -42.77 19.74 -10.53
C PRO A 138 -41.70 19.73 -11.66
N VAL A 139 -41.78 18.70 -12.50
CA VAL A 139 -41.07 18.49 -13.76
C VAL A 139 -41.24 19.65 -14.74
N ASP A 140 -40.14 20.14 -15.31
CA ASP A 140 -40.18 20.68 -16.68
C ASP A 140 -38.97 20.27 -17.53
N SER A 141 -39.29 20.08 -18.79
CA SER A 141 -38.54 19.40 -19.84
C SER A 141 -37.54 20.35 -20.50
N ASN A 142 -36.25 19.99 -20.51
CA ASN A 142 -35.36 20.27 -21.65
C ASN A 142 -34.05 19.48 -21.52
N VAL A 143 -33.97 18.36 -22.25
CA VAL A 143 -32.81 17.49 -22.29
C VAL A 143 -31.70 18.15 -23.10
N SER A 144 -30.86 18.95 -22.43
CA SER A 144 -29.54 19.34 -22.94
C SER A 144 -28.60 18.13 -22.83
N LYS A 145 -27.80 17.88 -23.87
CA LYS A 145 -26.77 16.82 -23.92
C LYS A 145 -25.77 16.90 -22.75
N GLU A 146 -25.60 18.08 -22.14
CA GLU A 146 -24.79 18.28 -20.94
C GLU A 146 -25.33 17.53 -19.70
N GLY A 147 -26.65 17.38 -19.59
CA GLY A 147 -27.28 16.70 -18.46
C GLY A 147 -27.05 15.19 -18.44
N LYS A 148 -26.89 14.57 -19.62
CA LYS A 148 -26.53 13.14 -19.72
C LYS A 148 -25.08 12.89 -19.32
N ILE A 149 -24.15 13.75 -19.72
CA ILE A 149 -22.75 13.65 -19.33
C ILE A 149 -22.62 13.88 -17.82
N LYS A 150 -23.26 14.91 -17.25
CA LYS A 150 -23.29 15.12 -15.80
C LYS A 150 -23.92 13.95 -15.05
N LYS A 151 -25.04 13.39 -15.52
CA LYS A 151 -25.65 12.21 -14.87
C LYS A 151 -24.78 10.97 -14.97
N ILE A 152 -24.09 10.74 -16.09
CA ILE A 152 -23.11 9.66 -16.23
C ILE A 152 -21.90 9.92 -15.33
N LEU A 153 -21.43 11.16 -15.22
CA LEU A 153 -20.29 11.52 -14.38
C LEU A 153 -20.63 11.41 -12.89
N VAL A 154 -21.85 11.80 -12.49
CA VAL A 154 -22.39 11.64 -11.14
C VAL A 154 -22.62 10.16 -10.83
N PHE A 155 -23.17 9.40 -11.77
CA PHE A 155 -23.34 7.95 -11.64
C PHE A 155 -21.99 7.24 -11.54
N LEU A 156 -20.99 7.63 -12.37
CA LEU A 156 -19.61 7.15 -12.24
C LEU A 156 -19.04 7.58 -10.89
N TYR A 157 -19.22 8.83 -10.48
CA TYR A 157 -18.68 9.39 -9.24
C TYR A 157 -19.22 8.65 -8.01
N GLU A 158 -20.50 8.31 -7.99
CA GLU A 158 -21.14 7.50 -6.95
C GLU A 158 -20.75 6.00 -7.03
N LYS A 159 -20.77 5.39 -8.22
CA LYS A 159 -20.41 3.97 -8.41
C LYS A 159 -18.94 3.67 -8.15
N LEU A 160 -18.03 4.57 -8.56
CA LEU A 160 -16.59 4.42 -8.37
C LEU A 160 -16.11 4.94 -7.00
N LYS A 161 -17.00 5.52 -6.18
CA LYS A 161 -16.63 6.21 -4.93
C LYS A 161 -15.42 7.13 -5.12
N LEU A 162 -15.47 8.04 -6.10
CA LEU A 162 -14.32 8.83 -6.57
C LEU A 162 -13.58 9.63 -5.48
N LYS A 163 -14.22 9.87 -4.32
CA LYS A 163 -13.55 10.36 -3.10
C LYS A 163 -12.35 9.52 -2.66
N GLN A 164 -12.33 8.20 -2.94
CA GLN A 164 -11.20 7.31 -2.64
C GLN A 164 -10.05 7.45 -3.66
N LEU A 165 -10.32 7.92 -4.89
CA LEU A 165 -9.32 8.17 -5.93
C LEU A 165 -8.75 9.60 -5.88
N LEU A 166 -9.49 10.56 -5.34
CA LEU A 166 -9.11 11.97 -5.20
C LEU A 166 -8.20 12.24 -3.99
N GLN A 167 -7.25 11.35 -3.75
CA GLN A 167 -6.37 11.50 -2.60
C GLN A 167 -5.12 12.29 -2.96
N PRO A 168 -4.58 13.08 -2.01
CA PRO A 168 -3.41 13.92 -2.28
C PRO A 168 -2.24 13.17 -2.96
N PRO A 169 -1.86 11.93 -2.55
CA PRO A 169 -0.77 11.21 -3.21
C PRO A 169 -1.07 10.82 -4.67
N ILE A 170 -2.31 10.42 -4.97
CA ILE A 170 -2.71 10.03 -6.33
C ILE A 170 -2.75 11.26 -7.23
N ILE A 171 -3.36 12.36 -6.75
CA ILE A 171 -3.42 13.63 -7.48
C ILE A 171 -2.02 14.16 -7.74
N ALA A 172 -1.16 14.18 -6.72
CA ALA A 172 0.23 14.62 -6.87
C ALA A 172 1.00 13.79 -7.89
N SER A 173 0.81 12.46 -7.88
CA SER A 173 1.47 11.56 -8.84
C SER A 173 0.99 11.80 -10.28
N ILE A 174 -0.32 11.98 -10.49
CA ILE A 174 -0.89 12.29 -11.81
C ILE A 174 -0.40 13.65 -12.31
N LEU A 175 -0.39 14.66 -11.44
CA LEU A 175 0.13 15.99 -11.78
C LEU A 175 1.62 15.92 -12.13
N ALA A 176 2.44 15.23 -11.34
CA ALA A 176 3.87 15.06 -11.61
C ALA A 176 4.12 14.37 -12.96
N MET A 177 3.36 13.31 -13.27
CA MET A 177 3.42 12.65 -14.58
C MET A 177 3.04 13.60 -15.72
N PHE A 178 1.98 14.40 -15.56
CA PHE A 178 1.58 15.38 -16.57
C PHE A 178 2.65 16.45 -16.80
N LEU A 179 3.19 17.04 -15.73
CA LEU A 179 4.25 18.05 -15.80
C LEU A 179 5.53 17.49 -16.44
N GLY A 180 5.87 16.22 -16.15
CA GLY A 180 7.04 15.55 -16.72
C GLY A 180 6.87 15.11 -18.17
N ALA A 181 5.65 14.79 -18.60
CA ALA A 181 5.35 14.33 -19.96
C ALA A 181 5.35 15.47 -20.98
N VAL A 182 4.98 16.69 -20.57
CA VAL A 182 4.95 17.86 -21.46
C VAL A 182 6.35 18.52 -21.49
N PRO A 183 7.08 18.50 -22.63
CA PRO A 183 8.47 18.95 -22.67
C PRO A 183 8.68 20.41 -22.27
N PHE A 184 7.70 21.28 -22.56
CA PHE A 184 7.72 22.68 -22.17
C PHE A 184 7.63 22.85 -20.65
N LEU A 185 6.64 22.22 -20.01
CA LEU A 185 6.47 22.25 -18.55
C LEU A 185 7.67 21.62 -17.85
N LYS A 186 8.22 20.53 -18.40
CA LYS A 186 9.41 19.89 -17.87
C LYS A 186 10.61 20.83 -17.82
N LYS A 187 10.89 21.56 -18.90
CA LYS A 187 11.97 22.55 -18.97
C LYS A 187 11.71 23.77 -18.09
N LEU A 188 10.44 24.12 -17.85
CA LEU A 188 10.06 25.26 -17.03
C LEU A 188 10.18 24.99 -15.52
N ILE A 189 10.00 23.74 -15.09
CA ILE A 189 9.88 23.37 -13.67
C ILE A 189 11.07 22.51 -13.19
N PHE A 190 11.54 21.54 -13.98
CA PHE A 190 12.50 20.53 -13.53
C PHE A 190 13.94 20.75 -13.97
N ALA A 191 14.23 21.66 -14.90
CA ALA A 191 15.60 21.94 -15.31
C ALA A 191 16.31 22.83 -14.26
N THR A 192 17.60 22.60 -14.02
CA THR A 192 18.38 23.31 -12.98
C THR A 192 18.49 24.81 -13.23
N ASP A 193 18.39 25.24 -14.48
CA ASP A 193 18.37 26.63 -14.94
C ASP A 193 16.94 27.17 -15.15
N ALA A 194 15.91 26.42 -14.75
CA ALA A 194 14.53 26.78 -14.99
C ALA A 194 14.02 27.88 -14.03
N PRO A 195 13.14 28.77 -14.49
CA PRO A 195 12.63 29.87 -13.66
C PRO A 195 11.79 29.39 -12.47
N LEU A 196 11.15 28.22 -12.56
CA LEU A 196 10.36 27.63 -11.47
C LEU A 196 11.09 26.50 -10.74
N TYR A 197 12.40 26.35 -10.93
CA TYR A 197 13.19 25.29 -10.29
C TYR A 197 13.09 25.30 -8.76
N PHE A 198 12.88 26.48 -8.15
CA PHE A 198 12.69 26.61 -6.71
C PHE A 198 11.58 25.71 -6.15
N PHE A 199 10.54 25.42 -6.95
CA PHE A 199 9.45 24.52 -6.55
C PHE A 199 9.92 23.08 -6.50
N THR A 200 10.64 22.63 -7.53
CA THR A 200 11.26 21.30 -7.59
C THR A 200 12.27 21.11 -6.47
N ASP A 201 13.12 22.11 -6.23
CA ASP A 201 14.13 22.09 -5.18
C ASP A 201 13.49 21.97 -3.79
N SER A 202 12.43 22.75 -3.54
CA SER A 202 11.63 22.64 -2.31
C SER A 202 10.99 21.26 -2.15
N CYS A 203 10.45 20.68 -3.22
CA CYS A 203 9.89 19.32 -3.19
C CYS A 203 10.95 18.25 -2.92
N ASN A 204 12.16 18.39 -3.48
CA ASN A 204 13.27 17.47 -3.24
C ASN A 204 13.70 17.51 -1.77
N ILE A 205 13.89 18.71 -1.20
CA ILE A 205 14.21 18.88 0.23
C ILE A 205 13.15 18.24 1.12
N LEU A 206 11.86 18.47 0.82
CA LEU A 206 10.75 17.85 1.55
C LEU A 206 10.74 16.32 1.40
N GLY A 207 11.04 15.82 0.20
CA GLY A 207 11.14 14.38 -0.10
C GLY A 207 12.25 13.69 0.70
N GLU A 208 13.44 14.31 0.77
CA GLU A 208 14.55 13.81 1.58
C GLU A 208 14.22 13.81 3.07
N ALA A 209 13.59 14.89 3.58
CA ALA A 209 13.16 15.00 4.97
C ALA A 209 12.00 14.05 5.33
N MET A 210 11.22 13.60 4.34
CA MET A 210 10.12 12.66 4.56
C MET A 210 10.62 11.30 5.05
N VAL A 211 11.80 10.86 4.59
CA VAL A 211 12.37 9.55 4.94
C VAL A 211 12.55 9.37 6.45
N PRO A 212 13.27 10.25 7.19
CA PRO A 212 13.37 10.15 8.65
C PRO A 212 12.04 10.42 9.37
N CYS A 213 11.19 11.32 8.87
CA CYS A 213 9.87 11.58 9.45
C CYS A 213 8.97 10.34 9.42
N ILE A 214 9.02 9.54 8.36
CA ILE A 214 8.29 8.28 8.30
C ILE A 214 8.78 7.29 9.35
N LEU A 215 10.10 7.21 9.59
CA LEU A 215 10.65 6.33 10.62
C LEU A 215 10.17 6.73 12.01
N LEU A 216 10.06 8.03 12.29
CA LEU A 216 9.45 8.53 13.53
C LEU A 216 7.96 8.19 13.61
N ALA A 217 7.21 8.36 12.52
CA ALA A 217 5.79 8.00 12.45
C ALA A 217 5.57 6.48 12.65
N LEU A 218 6.47 5.65 12.13
CA LEU A 218 6.49 4.21 12.42
C LEU A 218 6.64 3.98 13.92
N GLY A 219 7.61 4.62 14.58
CA GLY A 219 7.78 4.55 16.03
C GLY A 219 6.50 4.94 16.79
N GLY A 220 5.81 6.01 16.38
CA GLY A 220 4.53 6.42 16.94
C GLY A 220 3.42 5.38 16.76
N ASN A 221 3.34 4.72 15.60
CA ASN A 221 2.37 3.64 15.36
C ASN A 221 2.62 2.38 16.19
N LEU A 222 3.78 2.27 16.85
CA LEU A 222 4.15 1.14 17.70
C LEU A 222 3.88 1.42 19.20
N VAL A 223 3.28 2.57 19.54
CA VAL A 223 3.12 3.04 20.93
C VAL A 223 2.33 2.07 21.82
N ASP A 224 1.35 1.36 21.26
CA ASP A 224 0.52 0.40 22.02
C ASP A 224 1.26 -0.92 22.37
N GLY A 225 2.48 -1.09 21.87
CA GLY A 225 3.41 -2.16 22.22
C GLY A 225 3.01 -3.57 21.74
N PRO A 226 3.93 -4.55 21.84
CA PRO A 226 3.71 -5.92 21.35
C PRO A 226 2.80 -6.78 22.24
N GLY A 227 2.54 -6.36 23.48
CA GLY A 227 2.03 -7.24 24.56
C GLY A 227 0.51 -7.29 24.74
N SER A 228 -0.25 -6.46 24.03
CA SER A 228 -1.67 -6.23 24.33
C SER A 228 -2.65 -6.76 23.26
N SER A 229 -2.13 -7.44 22.22
CA SER A 229 -2.92 -7.88 21.06
C SER A 229 -3.80 -9.11 21.31
N LYS A 230 -5.06 -9.05 20.84
CA LYS A 230 -6.02 -10.16 20.85
C LYS A 230 -5.76 -11.24 19.78
N LEU A 231 -4.78 -11.04 18.87
CA LEU A 231 -4.49 -11.99 17.78
C LEU A 231 -3.96 -13.34 18.25
N GLY A 232 -3.28 -13.36 19.39
CA GLY A 232 -2.53 -14.50 19.89
C GLY A 232 -1.21 -14.75 19.14
N LEU A 233 -0.23 -15.33 19.85
CA LEU A 233 1.12 -15.57 19.33
C LEU A 233 1.14 -16.44 18.05
N ARG A 234 0.26 -17.44 17.96
CA ARG A 234 0.15 -18.32 16.79
C ARG A 234 -0.17 -17.55 15.51
N THR A 235 -1.14 -16.63 15.58
CA THR A 235 -1.54 -15.81 14.44
C THR A 235 -0.45 -14.84 14.06
N THR A 236 0.16 -14.16 15.03
CA THR A 236 1.26 -13.21 14.80
C THR A 236 2.46 -13.90 14.16
N ALA A 237 2.89 -15.06 14.68
CA ALA A 237 3.97 -15.85 14.11
C ALA A 237 3.66 -16.30 12.66
N ALA A 238 2.42 -16.69 12.39
CA ALA A 238 2.00 -17.06 11.05
C ALA A 238 2.00 -15.88 10.06
N ILE A 239 1.61 -14.68 10.51
CA ILE A 239 1.68 -13.46 9.69
C ILE A 239 3.13 -13.14 9.34
N ILE A 240 4.03 -13.18 10.33
CA ILE A 240 5.46 -12.93 10.14
C ILE A 240 6.04 -13.95 9.14
N PHE A 241 5.78 -15.24 9.35
CA PHE A 241 6.26 -16.29 8.46
C PHE A 241 5.70 -16.16 7.04
N GLY A 242 4.39 -15.95 6.92
CA GLY A 242 3.72 -15.73 5.64
C GLY A 242 4.36 -14.58 4.88
N ARG A 243 4.51 -13.42 5.53
CA ARG A 243 5.02 -12.20 4.89
C ARG A 243 6.51 -12.29 4.55
N LEU A 244 7.34 -12.75 5.49
CA LEU A 244 8.80 -12.65 5.37
C LEU A 244 9.45 -13.89 4.75
N VAL A 245 8.73 -15.01 4.65
CA VAL A 245 9.28 -16.28 4.16
C VAL A 245 8.50 -16.82 2.96
N LEU A 246 7.17 -16.72 2.94
CA LEU A 246 6.36 -17.30 1.84
C LEU A 246 6.14 -16.34 0.67
N VAL A 247 5.98 -15.03 0.91
CA VAL A 247 5.80 -14.04 -0.16
C VAL A 247 7.06 -13.86 -1.02
N PRO A 248 8.28 -13.72 -0.46
CA PRO A 248 9.49 -13.46 -1.25
C PRO A 248 9.84 -14.48 -2.34
N PRO A 249 9.76 -15.82 -2.11
CA PRO A 249 10.01 -16.80 -3.17
C PRO A 249 9.01 -16.69 -4.33
N VAL A 250 7.74 -16.41 -4.04
CA VAL A 250 6.71 -16.22 -5.06
C VAL A 250 7.01 -14.95 -5.86
N GLY A 251 7.39 -13.87 -5.19
CA GLY A 251 7.83 -12.64 -5.82
C GLY A 251 9.04 -12.83 -6.74
N LEU A 252 10.05 -13.58 -6.27
CA LEU A 252 11.21 -13.96 -7.06
C LEU A 252 10.78 -14.73 -8.33
N GLY A 253 9.88 -15.69 -8.20
CA GLY A 253 9.31 -16.42 -9.34
C GLY A 253 8.61 -15.50 -10.35
N ILE A 254 7.80 -14.55 -9.88
CA ILE A 254 7.09 -13.58 -10.72
C ILE A 254 8.09 -12.71 -11.52
N VAL A 255 9.09 -12.14 -10.85
CA VAL A 255 10.05 -11.23 -11.49
C VAL A 255 10.95 -11.97 -12.46
N LEU A 256 11.45 -13.16 -12.10
CA LEU A 256 12.26 -13.98 -13.00
C LEU A 256 11.48 -14.46 -14.23
N LEU A 257 10.19 -14.77 -14.07
CA LEU A 257 9.33 -15.12 -15.19
C LEU A 257 9.12 -13.91 -16.12
N ALA A 258 8.87 -12.72 -15.55
CA ALA A 258 8.75 -11.49 -16.32
C ALA A 258 10.04 -11.14 -17.08
N ASP A 259 11.20 -11.41 -16.48
CA ASP A 259 12.51 -11.24 -17.13
C ASP A 259 12.66 -12.19 -18.32
N LYS A 260 12.35 -13.47 -18.14
CA LYS A 260 12.38 -14.47 -19.23
C LYS A 260 11.40 -14.18 -20.37
N LEU A 261 10.27 -13.56 -20.06
CA LEU A 261 9.29 -13.12 -21.06
C LEU A 261 9.68 -11.81 -21.77
N GLY A 262 10.79 -11.18 -21.37
CA GLY A 262 11.27 -9.93 -21.98
C GLY A 262 10.44 -8.70 -21.59
N PHE A 263 9.70 -8.75 -20.47
CA PHE A 263 8.92 -7.61 -19.99
C PHE A 263 9.76 -6.56 -19.26
N LEU A 264 10.98 -6.92 -18.83
CA LEU A 264 11.87 -6.05 -18.08
C LEU A 264 12.91 -5.42 -19.02
N PRO A 265 13.32 -4.15 -18.78
CA PRO A 265 14.38 -3.52 -19.56
C PRO A 265 15.68 -4.36 -19.54
N PRO A 266 16.30 -4.64 -20.70
CA PRO A 266 17.51 -5.45 -20.76
C PRO A 266 18.68 -4.72 -20.10
N GLY A 267 19.46 -5.44 -19.28
CA GLY A 267 20.67 -4.91 -18.63
C GLY A 267 20.44 -3.99 -17.42
N ASP A 268 19.22 -3.54 -17.16
CA ASP A 268 18.89 -2.73 -15.98
C ASP A 268 18.75 -3.59 -14.71
N LYS A 269 19.86 -3.74 -13.97
CA LYS A 269 19.89 -4.51 -12.72
C LYS A 269 19.20 -3.80 -11.56
N MET A 270 19.23 -2.46 -11.53
CA MET A 270 18.55 -1.68 -10.48
C MET A 270 17.04 -1.84 -10.59
N PHE A 271 16.50 -1.79 -11.82
CA PHE A 271 15.08 -2.04 -12.07
C PHE A 271 14.65 -3.43 -11.57
N ARG A 272 15.39 -4.49 -11.94
CA ARG A 272 15.12 -5.86 -11.47
C ARG A 272 15.19 -5.95 -9.94
N PHE A 273 16.19 -5.33 -9.33
CA PHE A 273 16.37 -5.32 -7.88
C PHE A 273 15.20 -4.65 -7.17
N VAL A 274 14.74 -3.48 -7.64
CA VAL A 274 13.59 -2.77 -7.06
C VAL A 274 12.31 -3.61 -7.15
N LEU A 275 12.08 -4.29 -8.28
CA LEU A 275 10.92 -5.18 -8.42
C LEU A 275 10.95 -6.36 -7.43
N LEU A 276 12.12 -6.96 -7.22
CA LEU A 276 12.32 -8.03 -6.24
C LEU A 276 12.14 -7.52 -4.81
N LEU A 277 12.72 -6.36 -4.48
CA LEU A 277 12.62 -5.74 -3.17
C LEU A 277 11.16 -5.59 -2.73
N GLN A 278 10.26 -5.13 -3.61
CA GLN A 278 8.83 -4.94 -3.30
C GLN A 278 8.15 -6.17 -2.68
N HIS A 279 8.58 -7.38 -3.04
CA HIS A 279 8.03 -8.63 -2.50
C HIS A 279 8.58 -9.02 -1.14
N THR A 280 9.71 -8.46 -0.73
CA THR A 280 10.41 -8.78 0.54
C THR A 280 10.20 -7.79 1.64
N MET A 281 9.54 -6.68 1.32
CA MET A 281 9.28 -5.65 2.29
C MET A 281 8.39 -6.16 3.43
N PRO A 282 8.62 -5.70 4.66
CA PRO A 282 7.72 -5.97 5.77
C PRO A 282 6.32 -5.42 5.46
N THR A 283 5.37 -5.76 6.32
CA THR A 283 4.00 -5.28 6.20
C THR A 283 3.91 -3.75 6.13
N SER A 284 2.96 -3.27 5.32
CA SER A 284 2.75 -1.84 5.11
C SER A 284 2.40 -1.08 6.39
N ILE A 285 3.21 -0.08 6.71
CA ILE A 285 2.97 0.87 7.80
C ILE A 285 1.65 1.63 7.58
N LEU A 286 1.36 2.00 6.33
CA LEU A 286 0.11 2.68 5.97
C LEU A 286 -1.10 1.77 6.17
N SER A 287 -0.98 0.47 5.91
CA SER A 287 -2.05 -0.49 6.22
C SER A 287 -2.30 -0.60 7.72
N GLY A 288 -1.24 -0.53 8.54
CA GLY A 288 -1.39 -0.44 10.00
C GLY A 288 -2.05 0.86 10.47
N ALA A 289 -1.73 1.99 9.85
CA ALA A 289 -2.43 3.25 10.13
C ALA A 289 -3.93 3.17 9.76
N VAL A 290 -4.27 2.53 8.63
CA VAL A 290 -5.67 2.28 8.27
C VAL A 290 -6.35 1.35 9.27
N ALA A 291 -5.67 0.32 9.75
CA ALA A 291 -6.17 -0.57 10.81
C ALA A 291 -6.46 0.20 12.10
N ASN A 292 -5.59 1.15 12.46
CA ASN A 292 -5.81 2.05 13.60
C ASN A 292 -7.08 2.90 13.43
N LEU A 293 -7.27 3.52 12.25
CA LEU A 293 -8.49 4.26 11.93
C LEU A 293 -9.77 3.40 11.93
N ARG A 294 -9.63 2.08 11.83
CA ARG A 294 -10.73 1.11 11.80
C ARG A 294 -10.98 0.44 13.15
N GLY A 295 -10.23 0.79 14.19
CA GLY A 295 -10.42 0.27 15.54
C GLY A 295 -9.65 -1.02 15.87
N CYS A 296 -8.67 -1.43 15.05
CA CYS A 296 -7.75 -2.55 15.35
C CYS A 296 -6.29 -2.09 15.39
N GLY A 297 -6.06 -0.90 15.95
CA GLY A 297 -4.73 -0.26 16.03
C GLY A 297 -3.74 -1.04 16.88
N ARG A 298 -4.19 -1.60 18.00
CA ARG A 298 -3.37 -2.38 18.92
C ARG A 298 -2.83 -3.66 18.27
N GLU A 299 -3.67 -4.37 17.52
CA GLU A 299 -3.29 -5.55 16.76
C GLU A 299 -2.33 -5.20 15.62
N ALA A 300 -2.59 -4.09 14.92
CA ALA A 300 -1.69 -3.58 13.88
C ALA A 300 -0.32 -3.21 14.45
N ALA A 301 -0.27 -2.50 15.58
CA ALA A 301 0.96 -2.11 16.25
C ALA A 301 1.79 -3.33 16.65
N ALA A 302 1.16 -4.36 17.24
CA ALA A 302 1.85 -5.58 17.65
C ALA A 302 2.41 -6.36 16.45
N VAL A 303 1.65 -6.51 15.35
CA VAL A 303 2.14 -7.16 14.12
C VAL A 303 3.28 -6.35 13.50
N LEU A 304 3.10 -5.03 13.35
CA LEU A 304 4.13 -4.16 12.80
C LEU A 304 5.42 -4.25 13.61
N PHE A 305 5.34 -4.25 14.95
CA PHE A 305 6.50 -4.38 15.83
C PHE A 305 7.32 -5.62 15.52
N TRP A 306 6.68 -6.80 15.60
CA TRP A 306 7.38 -8.07 15.41
C TRP A 306 7.83 -8.28 13.97
N VAL A 307 7.00 -7.96 12.98
CA VAL A 307 7.36 -8.09 11.57
C VAL A 307 8.58 -7.24 11.25
N HIS A 308 8.68 -6.00 11.75
CA HIS A 308 9.83 -5.13 11.45
C HIS A 308 11.12 -5.63 12.13
N ILE A 309 11.05 -6.20 13.34
CA ILE A 309 12.20 -6.82 14.00
C ILE A 309 12.72 -8.01 13.16
N PHE A 310 11.85 -8.94 12.80
CA PHE A 310 12.26 -10.11 12.01
C PHE A 310 12.63 -9.75 10.56
N ALA A 311 12.10 -8.64 10.03
CA ALA A 311 12.45 -8.16 8.71
C ALA A 311 13.92 -7.75 8.60
N ILE A 312 14.56 -7.31 9.68
CA ILE A 312 16.00 -7.00 9.67
C ILE A 312 16.80 -8.22 9.17
N PHE A 313 16.50 -9.41 9.69
CA PHE A 313 17.18 -10.64 9.32
C PHE A 313 16.70 -11.18 7.96
N SER A 314 15.37 -11.23 7.76
CA SER A 314 14.81 -11.79 6.53
C SER A 314 15.17 -10.96 5.30
N MET A 315 15.00 -9.62 5.35
CA MET A 315 15.35 -8.76 4.23
C MET A 315 16.85 -8.83 3.92
N ALA A 316 17.71 -8.87 4.94
CA ALA A 316 19.15 -9.02 4.71
C ALA A 316 19.46 -10.32 3.94
N ALA A 317 18.86 -11.44 4.34
CA ALA A 317 19.02 -12.72 3.64
C ALA A 317 18.52 -12.64 2.18
N TRP A 318 17.34 -12.06 1.95
CA TRP A 318 16.79 -11.92 0.60
C TRP A 318 17.58 -10.95 -0.28
N VAL A 319 18.06 -9.84 0.27
CA VAL A 319 18.94 -8.90 -0.46
C VAL A 319 20.20 -9.60 -0.92
N VAL A 320 20.84 -10.39 -0.04
CA VAL A 320 22.01 -11.20 -0.42
C VAL A 320 21.66 -12.15 -1.57
N VAL A 321 20.53 -12.87 -1.48
CA VAL A 321 20.08 -13.75 -2.57
C VAL A 321 19.87 -12.97 -3.87
N TYR A 322 19.21 -11.82 -3.83
CA TYR A 322 18.92 -11.01 -5.02
C TYR A 322 20.17 -10.45 -5.66
N LEU A 323 21.14 -9.97 -4.88
CA LEU A 323 22.40 -9.49 -5.41
C LEU A 323 23.18 -10.63 -6.09
N ASN A 324 23.21 -11.84 -5.52
CA ASN A 324 23.86 -13.01 -6.14
C ASN A 324 23.15 -13.50 -7.41
N ILE A 325 21.85 -13.24 -7.57
CA ILE A 325 21.11 -13.60 -8.79
C ILE A 325 21.36 -12.58 -9.90
N LEU A 326 21.56 -11.30 -9.54
CA LEU A 326 21.70 -10.20 -10.49
C LEU A 326 23.15 -9.95 -10.95
N PHE A 327 24.14 -10.35 -10.16
CA PHE A 327 25.56 -10.13 -10.41
C PHE A 327 26.34 -11.44 -10.43
#